data_AF-A0A0E0JAU2-F1
#
_entry.id   AF-A0A0E0JAU2-F1
#
_cell.length_a   1.000
_cell.length_b   1.000
_cell.length_c   1.000
_cell.angle_alpha   90.00
_cell.angle_beta   90.00
_cell.angle_gamma   90.00
#
_symmetry.space_group_name_H-M   'P 1'
#
loop_
_entity.id
_entity.type
_entity.pdbx_description
1 polymer ?
#
loop_
_entity_poly.entity_id
_entity_poly.type
_entity_poly.pdbx_seq_one_letter_code
_entity_poly.pdbx_strand_id
1 'polypeptide(L)'
;MAVGIASWMVQSVSRLTDLVQDFNCLIQENILLQKLGIAAEHGYFVRWNKAAEWESSYPNHDFEWKHIAEPVMQVYTETTDGSSIEPKESALLWHYLDADHDFGSCQAKELLGHLERVLSNEPVVVKCGHYIVEVKPQVYTI
;
A
#
# COMPACT_ATOMS: atom_id res chain seq x y z
N MET A 1 16.92 14.90 -8.11
CA MET A 1 16.38 13.54 -8.13
C MET A 1 14.91 13.45 -7.66
N ALA A 2 14.24 14.57 -7.35
CA ALA A 2 12.84 14.59 -6.89
C ALA A 2 11.77 14.70 -8.00
N VAL A 3 12.14 14.69 -9.29
CA VAL A 3 11.20 14.86 -10.40
C VAL A 3 10.46 13.55 -10.74
N GLY A 4 11.01 12.40 -10.37
CA GLY A 4 10.42 11.08 -10.70
C GLY A 4 9.21 10.68 -9.85
N ILE A 5 9.22 11.03 -8.57
CA ILE A 5 8.18 10.65 -7.58
C ILE A 5 6.82 11.30 -7.88
N ALA A 6 6.81 12.56 -8.32
CA ALA A 6 5.59 13.26 -8.71
C ALA A 6 5.00 12.71 -10.02
N SER A 7 5.84 12.34 -10.99
CA SER A 7 5.39 11.77 -12.27
C SER A 7 4.79 10.38 -12.10
N TRP A 8 5.28 9.60 -11.13
CA TRP A 8 4.82 8.25 -10.87
C TRP A 8 3.54 8.21 -10.01
N MET A 9 3.38 9.08 -9.01
CA MET A 9 2.09 9.20 -8.29
C MET A 9 0.94 9.59 -9.24
N VAL A 10 1.19 10.46 -10.22
CA VAL A 10 0.19 10.82 -11.25
C VAL A 10 -0.14 9.61 -12.14
N GLN A 11 0.81 8.69 -12.37
CA GLN A 11 0.63 7.50 -13.20
C GLN A 11 0.05 6.29 -12.45
N SER A 12 0.42 6.01 -11.19
CA SER A 12 -0.23 4.95 -10.39
C SER A 12 -1.69 5.28 -10.03
N VAL A 13 -2.02 6.57 -9.98
CA VAL A 13 -3.41 7.05 -9.87
C VAL A 13 -4.24 6.80 -11.14
N SER A 14 -3.63 6.44 -12.28
CA SER A 14 -4.38 6.20 -13.53
C SER A 14 -5.27 4.93 -13.52
N ARG A 15 -5.19 4.09 -12.48
CA ARG A 15 -6.18 3.01 -12.23
C ARG A 15 -7.21 3.35 -11.14
N LEU A 16 -7.08 4.52 -10.50
CA LEU A 16 -8.03 5.11 -9.56
C LEU A 16 -8.56 6.44 -10.12
N THR A 17 -8.75 6.53 -11.44
CA THR A 17 -9.23 7.76 -12.09
C THR A 17 -10.57 8.21 -11.52
N ASP A 18 -11.41 7.26 -11.13
CA ASP A 18 -12.76 7.57 -10.66
C ASP A 18 -12.77 8.05 -9.20
N LEU A 19 -11.85 7.56 -8.36
CA LEU A 19 -11.77 7.95 -6.94
C LEU A 19 -10.91 9.20 -6.70
N VAL A 20 -9.90 9.45 -7.54
CA VAL A 20 -9.05 10.64 -7.43
C VAL A 20 -9.66 11.87 -8.10
N GLN A 21 -10.54 11.71 -9.10
CA GLN A 21 -11.35 12.84 -9.57
C GLN A 21 -12.33 13.33 -8.50
N ASP A 22 -12.94 12.43 -7.73
CA ASP A 22 -13.82 12.81 -6.61
C ASP A 22 -13.05 13.51 -5.49
N PHE A 23 -11.83 13.04 -5.17
CA PHE A 23 -10.98 13.69 -4.16
C PHE A 23 -10.44 15.06 -4.62
N ASN A 24 -10.05 15.21 -5.89
CA ASN A 24 -9.61 16.50 -6.43
C ASN A 24 -10.75 17.52 -6.57
N CYS A 25 -11.99 17.07 -6.82
CA CYS A 25 -13.16 17.94 -6.91
C CYS A 25 -13.48 18.61 -5.56
N LEU A 26 -13.41 17.87 -4.45
CA LEU A 26 -13.59 18.41 -3.09
C LEU A 26 -12.53 19.46 -2.68
N ILE A 27 -11.37 19.46 -3.34
CA ILE A 27 -10.23 20.33 -3.01
C ILE A 27 -10.32 21.71 -3.71
N GLN A 28 -11.21 21.91 -4.69
CA GLN A 28 -11.17 23.10 -5.54
C GLN A 28 -11.86 24.37 -4.97
N GLU A 29 -12.71 24.29 -3.95
CA GLU A 29 -13.53 25.46 -3.54
C GLU A 29 -13.22 26.14 -2.21
N ASN A 30 -12.16 25.79 -1.46
CA ASN A 30 -11.97 26.39 -0.13
C ASN A 30 -10.55 26.86 0.20
N ILE A 31 -10.42 28.16 0.49
CA ILE A 31 -9.20 28.88 0.92
C ILE A 31 -8.55 28.23 2.17
N LEU A 32 -9.31 27.43 2.92
CA LEU A 32 -8.86 26.68 4.11
C LEU A 32 -7.88 25.53 3.80
N LEU A 33 -7.80 25.06 2.54
CA LEU A 33 -6.93 23.95 2.16
C LEU A 33 -5.46 24.33 1.97
N GLN A 34 -5.14 25.63 1.99
CA GLN A 34 -3.77 26.14 1.90
C GLN A 34 -2.86 25.64 3.03
N LYS A 35 -3.42 25.25 4.20
CA LYS A 35 -2.69 24.74 5.36
C LYS A 35 -3.00 23.28 5.71
N LEU A 36 -3.69 22.56 4.82
CA LEU A 36 -4.03 21.15 5.06
C LEU A 36 -2.83 20.27 4.74
N GLY A 37 -2.34 19.55 5.74
CA GLY A 37 -1.38 18.46 5.55
C GLY A 37 -2.09 17.21 5.05
N ILE A 38 -1.53 16.55 4.04
CA ILE A 38 -2.04 15.29 3.49
C ILE A 38 -1.01 14.20 3.75
N ALA A 39 -1.46 13.06 4.24
CA ALA A 39 -0.65 11.86 4.40
C ALA A 39 -1.22 10.73 3.54
N ALA A 40 -0.35 10.04 2.79
CA ALA A 40 -0.70 8.88 1.99
C ALA A 40 0.09 7.64 2.45
N GLU A 41 -0.40 6.45 2.09
CA GLU A 41 0.19 5.15 2.46
C GLU A 41 0.51 5.05 3.96
N HIS A 42 -0.49 5.23 4.81
CA HIS A 42 -0.33 5.19 6.28
C HIS A 42 0.74 6.18 6.82
N GLY A 43 0.97 7.29 6.12
CA GLY A 43 1.95 8.30 6.54
C GLY A 43 3.35 8.09 5.97
N TYR A 44 3.52 7.17 5.02
CA TYR A 44 4.78 7.03 4.30
C TYR A 44 5.09 8.27 3.45
N PHE A 45 4.07 8.84 2.81
CA PHE A 45 4.19 10.12 2.12
C PHE A 45 3.44 11.21 2.87
N VAL A 46 4.09 12.34 3.11
CA VAL A 46 3.48 13.49 3.76
C VAL A 46 3.70 14.73 2.91
N ARG A 47 2.66 15.54 2.80
CA ARG A 47 2.71 16.86 2.20
C ARG A 47 2.11 17.86 3.17
N TRP A 48 2.94 18.73 3.74
CA TRP A 48 2.55 19.62 4.85
C TRP A 48 1.56 20.72 4.46
N ASN A 49 1.53 21.11 3.19
CA ASN A 49 0.57 22.07 2.65
C ASN A 49 0.53 22.01 1.10
N LYS A 50 -0.41 22.73 0.48
CA LYS A 50 -0.56 22.75 -0.99
C LYS A 50 0.67 23.29 -1.74
N ALA A 51 1.54 24.08 -1.11
CA ALA A 51 2.76 24.58 -1.74
C ALA A 51 3.99 23.70 -1.47
N ALA A 52 3.94 22.82 -0.47
CA ALA A 52 5.02 21.90 -0.14
C ALA A 52 5.10 20.74 -1.14
N GLU A 53 6.30 20.23 -1.35
CA GLU A 53 6.54 18.98 -2.07
C GLU A 53 6.16 17.78 -1.21
N TRP A 54 6.01 16.62 -1.84
CA TRP A 54 5.84 15.35 -1.12
C TRP A 54 7.17 14.95 -0.48
N GLU A 55 7.12 14.63 0.79
CA GLU A 55 8.23 14.11 1.57
C GLU A 55 7.97 12.63 1.88
N SER A 56 8.98 11.78 1.71
CA SER A 56 8.94 10.40 2.21
C SER A 56 9.42 10.40 3.66
N SER A 57 8.61 9.84 4.55
CA SER A 57 8.93 9.75 5.98
C SER A 57 10.13 8.83 6.26
N TYR A 58 10.48 7.96 5.31
CA TYR A 58 11.56 6.96 5.44
C TYR A 58 12.34 6.80 4.14
N PRO A 59 13.23 7.75 3.79
CA PRO A 59 13.94 7.74 2.50
C PRO A 59 14.95 6.59 2.32
N ASN A 60 15.31 5.86 3.40
CA ASN A 60 16.39 4.86 3.41
C ASN A 60 15.98 3.49 3.99
N HIS A 61 14.70 3.10 3.91
CA HIS A 61 14.34 1.74 4.30
C HIS A 61 14.59 0.79 3.14
N ASP A 62 15.43 -0.22 3.35
CA ASP A 62 15.63 -1.28 2.36
C ASP A 62 14.35 -2.12 2.30
N PHE A 63 13.71 -2.14 1.13
CA PHE A 63 12.49 -2.92 0.85
C PHE A 63 12.81 -4.34 0.40
N GLU A 64 13.97 -4.88 0.78
CA GLU A 64 14.44 -6.22 0.42
C GLU A 64 13.45 -7.31 0.84
N TRP A 65 12.71 -7.09 1.93
CA TRP A 65 11.62 -7.96 2.38
C TRP A 65 10.54 -8.18 1.31
N LYS A 66 10.35 -7.26 0.35
CA LYS A 66 9.42 -7.45 -0.77
C LYS A 66 9.88 -8.56 -1.70
N HIS A 67 11.19 -8.75 -1.89
CA HIS A 67 11.74 -9.85 -2.67
C HIS A 67 11.47 -11.23 -2.04
N ILE A 68 11.20 -11.26 -0.73
CA ILE A 68 10.78 -12.46 0.01
C ILE A 68 9.25 -12.61 -0.03
N ALA A 69 8.51 -11.52 0.20
CA ALA A 69 7.05 -11.54 0.30
C ALA A 69 6.35 -11.78 -1.04
N GLU A 70 6.84 -11.17 -2.12
CA GLU A 70 6.19 -11.22 -3.43
C GLU A 70 6.10 -12.63 -4.01
N PRO A 71 7.17 -13.46 -4.03
CA PRO A 71 7.07 -14.84 -4.50
C PRO A 71 6.08 -15.68 -3.68
N VAL A 72 5.98 -15.43 -2.37
CA VAL A 72 5.00 -16.12 -1.52
C VAL A 72 3.60 -15.72 -1.95
N MET A 73 3.30 -14.42 -2.08
CA MET A 73 1.99 -13.96 -2.54
C MET A 73 1.64 -14.46 -3.95
N GLN A 74 2.61 -14.54 -4.86
CA GLN A 74 2.41 -15.03 -6.23
C GLN A 74 1.82 -16.44 -6.24
N VAL A 75 2.31 -17.35 -5.38
CA VAL A 75 1.76 -18.71 -5.26
C VAL A 75 0.29 -18.70 -4.87
N TYR A 76 -0.12 -17.82 -3.95
CA TYR A 76 -1.53 -17.72 -3.55
C TYR A 76 -2.37 -17.04 -4.62
N THR A 77 -1.80 -16.12 -5.41
CA THR A 77 -2.47 -15.54 -6.58
C THR A 77 -2.73 -16.57 -7.68
N GLU A 78 -1.75 -17.40 -8.00
CA GLU A 78 -1.87 -18.46 -9.02
C GLU A 78 -2.86 -19.57 -8.63
N THR A 79 -3.11 -19.75 -7.33
CA THR A 79 -3.98 -20.80 -6.79
C THR A 79 -5.34 -20.29 -6.32
N THR A 80 -5.61 -18.99 -6.44
CA THR A 80 -6.85 -18.35 -5.99
C THR A 80 -7.40 -17.44 -7.08
N ASP A 81 -8.32 -17.98 -7.88
CA ASP A 81 -9.01 -17.21 -8.92
C ASP A 81 -9.70 -15.98 -8.32
N GLY A 82 -9.58 -14.83 -9.00
CA GLY A 82 -10.14 -13.56 -8.51
C GLY A 82 -9.25 -12.84 -7.48
N SER A 83 -8.10 -13.41 -7.10
CA SER A 83 -7.13 -12.70 -6.27
C SER A 83 -6.09 -11.93 -7.10
N SER A 84 -5.43 -10.95 -6.50
CA SER A 84 -4.38 -10.16 -7.17
C SER A 84 -3.39 -9.56 -6.17
N ILE A 85 -2.21 -9.18 -6.68
CA ILE A 85 -1.19 -8.48 -5.90
C ILE A 85 -1.18 -7.02 -6.32
N GLU A 86 -1.22 -6.11 -5.34
CA GLU A 86 -1.03 -4.68 -5.52
C GLU A 86 0.29 -4.24 -4.86
N PRO A 87 1.34 -3.96 -5.66
CA PRO A 87 2.57 -3.39 -5.13
C PRO A 87 2.39 -1.89 -4.82
N LYS A 88 2.78 -1.49 -3.61
CA LYS A 88 2.90 -0.08 -3.20
C LYS A 88 4.36 0.27 -2.95
N GLU A 89 4.66 1.54 -2.77
CA GLU A 89 6.02 1.99 -2.43
C GLU A 89 6.43 1.50 -1.04
N SER A 90 5.52 1.58 -0.06
CA SER A 90 5.81 1.15 1.31
C SER A 90 5.19 -0.19 1.73
N ALA A 91 4.40 -0.83 0.88
CA ALA A 91 3.65 -2.03 1.24
C ALA A 91 3.51 -3.00 0.06
N LEU A 92 3.10 -4.23 0.36
CA LEU A 92 2.64 -5.20 -0.62
C LEU A 92 1.29 -5.75 -0.16
N LEU A 93 0.28 -5.71 -1.02
CA LEU A 93 -1.07 -6.13 -0.70
C LEU A 93 -1.46 -7.31 -1.58
N TRP A 94 -2.12 -8.29 -0.98
CA TRP A 94 -2.80 -9.38 -1.68
C TRP A 94 -4.31 -9.22 -1.48
N HIS A 95 -5.04 -9.02 -2.57
CA HIS A 95 -6.48 -8.81 -2.59
C HIS A 95 -7.21 -10.10 -2.93
N TYR A 96 -8.34 -10.34 -2.28
CA TYR A 96 -9.19 -11.50 -2.54
C TYR A 96 -10.69 -11.17 -2.55
N LEU A 97 -11.04 -9.90 -2.80
CA LEU A 97 -12.43 -9.45 -2.86
C LEU A 97 -13.23 -10.14 -3.96
N ASP A 98 -12.62 -10.34 -5.12
CA ASP A 98 -13.28 -10.95 -6.29
C ASP A 98 -13.12 -12.49 -6.31
N ALA A 99 -12.47 -13.07 -5.30
CA ALA A 99 -12.40 -14.50 -5.11
C ALA A 99 -13.69 -15.03 -4.45
N ASP A 100 -13.90 -16.34 -4.48
CA ASP A 100 -14.93 -16.97 -3.66
C ASP A 100 -14.72 -16.60 -2.18
N HIS A 101 -15.79 -16.19 -1.49
CA HIS A 101 -15.70 -15.61 -0.14
C HIS A 101 -15.05 -16.56 0.87
N ASP A 102 -15.48 -17.83 0.86
CA ASP A 102 -15.04 -18.81 1.85
C ASP A 102 -13.64 -19.32 1.50
N PHE A 103 -13.38 -19.57 0.21
CA PHE A 103 -12.07 -19.99 -0.26
C PHE A 103 -11.01 -18.90 -0.10
N GLY A 104 -11.30 -17.66 -0.51
CA GLY A 104 -10.41 -16.52 -0.38
C GLY A 104 -10.09 -16.21 1.08
N SER A 105 -11.08 -16.32 1.98
CA SER A 105 -10.85 -16.16 3.43
C SER A 105 -9.98 -17.27 4.02
N CYS A 106 -10.08 -18.51 3.52
CA CYS A 106 -9.17 -19.59 3.91
C CYS A 106 -7.75 -19.32 3.41
N GLN A 107 -7.61 -18.98 2.13
CA GLN A 107 -6.31 -18.66 1.51
C GLN A 107 -5.62 -17.48 2.20
N ALA A 108 -6.37 -16.44 2.61
CA ALA A 108 -5.85 -15.29 3.35
C ALA A 108 -5.22 -15.68 4.69
N LYS A 109 -5.84 -16.62 5.43
CA LYS A 109 -5.31 -17.12 6.71
C LYS A 109 -4.03 -17.92 6.53
N GLU A 110 -4.00 -18.79 5.52
CA GLU A 110 -2.81 -19.57 5.19
C GLU A 110 -1.67 -18.66 4.71
N LEU A 111 -1.97 -17.69 3.86
CA LEU A 111 -1.01 -16.68 3.39
C LEU A 111 -0.45 -15.85 4.56
N LEU A 112 -1.31 -15.40 5.47
CA LEU A 112 -0.89 -14.68 6.67
C LEU A 112 0.14 -15.48 7.48
N GLY A 113 -0.18 -16.73 7.83
CA GLY A 113 0.74 -17.58 8.60
C GLY A 113 2.03 -17.92 7.84
N HIS A 114 1.95 -18.08 6.52
CA HIS A 114 3.14 -18.30 5.69
C HIS A 114 4.06 -17.07 5.71
N LEU A 115 3.51 -15.87 5.47
CA LEU A 115 4.25 -14.62 5.48
C LEU A 115 4.84 -14.31 6.86
N GLU A 116 4.08 -14.48 7.95
CA GLU A 116 4.58 -14.29 9.32
C GLU A 116 5.80 -15.17 9.62
N ARG A 117 5.80 -16.41 9.11
CA ARG A 117 6.92 -17.34 9.27
C ARG A 117 8.14 -16.91 8.45
N VAL A 118 7.97 -16.63 7.15
CA VAL A 118 9.10 -16.34 6.25
C VAL A 118 9.70 -14.96 6.49
N LEU A 119 8.90 -14.00 6.98
CA LEU A 119 9.32 -12.63 7.27
C LEU A 119 9.65 -12.42 8.77
N SER A 120 9.76 -13.49 9.56
CA SER A 120 9.98 -13.41 11.01
C SER A 120 11.26 -12.67 11.43
N ASN A 121 12.25 -12.56 10.54
CA ASN A 121 13.50 -11.83 10.78
C ASN A 121 13.55 -10.46 10.09
N GLU A 122 12.50 -10.09 9.36
CA GLU A 122 12.41 -8.81 8.65
C GLU A 122 11.69 -7.76 9.52
N PRO A 123 12.01 -6.46 9.38
CA PRO A 123 11.40 -5.38 10.15
C PRO A 123 10.00 -5.01 9.62
N VAL A 124 9.13 -6.01 9.42
CA VAL A 124 7.80 -5.84 8.81
C VAL A 124 6.71 -6.46 9.68
N VAL A 125 5.48 -5.99 9.47
CA VAL A 125 4.28 -6.57 10.03
C VAL A 125 3.40 -7.09 8.90
N VAL A 126 2.84 -8.28 9.09
CA VAL A 126 1.83 -8.86 8.22
C VAL A 126 0.47 -8.67 8.90
N LYS A 127 -0.53 -8.20 8.16
CA LYS A 127 -1.88 -7.97 8.68
C LYS A 127 -2.93 -8.48 7.71
N CYS A 128 -3.91 -9.21 8.22
CA CYS A 128 -5.14 -9.47 7.49
C CYS A 128 -6.13 -8.33 7.74
N GLY A 129 -6.60 -7.71 6.67
CA GLY A 129 -7.66 -6.70 6.67
C GLY A 129 -8.94 -7.22 6.03
N HIS A 130 -9.83 -6.30 5.65
CA HIS A 130 -11.05 -6.65 4.93
C HIS A 130 -10.72 -6.97 3.47
N TYR A 131 -10.84 -8.25 3.09
CA TYR A 131 -10.51 -8.76 1.76
C TYR A 131 -9.07 -8.53 1.29
N ILE A 132 -8.14 -8.31 2.23
CA ILE A 132 -6.73 -8.07 1.95
C ILE A 132 -5.79 -8.75 2.96
N VAL A 133 -4.60 -9.12 2.51
CA VAL A 133 -3.42 -9.37 3.36
C VAL A 133 -2.34 -8.34 3.00
N GLU A 134 -1.89 -7.56 3.98
CA GLU A 134 -0.93 -6.47 3.81
C GLU A 134 0.39 -6.80 4.51
N VAL A 135 1.52 -6.63 3.82
CA VAL A 135 2.86 -6.58 4.42
C VAL A 135 3.37 -5.16 4.34
N LYS A 136 3.84 -4.61 5.47
CA LYS A 136 4.42 -3.26 5.54
C LYS A 136 5.48 -3.15 6.63
N PRO A 137 6.39 -2.16 6.57
CA PRO A 137 7.37 -1.91 7.62
C PRO A 137 6.73 -1.74 8.99
N GLN A 138 7.39 -2.26 10.01
CA GLN A 138 7.01 -2.06 11.38
C GLN A 138 7.33 -0.62 11.80
N VAL A 139 6.30 0.19 12.02
CA VAL A 139 6.45 1.54 12.55
C VAL A 139 6.45 1.46 14.07
N TYR A 140 7.58 1.76 14.71
CA TYR A 140 7.66 1.90 16.16
C TYR A 140 7.12 3.27 16.56
N THR A 141 6.01 3.31 17.28
CA THR A 141 5.60 4.53 17.99
C THR A 141 6.45 4.63 19.27
N ILE A 142 7.35 5.61 19.30
CA ILE A 142 8.10 6.02 20.49
C ILE A 142 7.21 6.82 21.45
#